data_AF-A0A8T0RPZ2-F1
#
_entry.id   AF-A0A8T0RPZ2-F1
#
_cell.length_a   1.000
_cell.length_b   1.000
_cell.length_c   1.000
_cell.angle_alpha   90.00
_cell.angle_beta   90.00
_cell.angle_gamma   90.00
#
_symmetry.space_group_name_H-M   'P 1'
#
loop_
_entity.id
_entity.type
_entity.pdbx_description
1 polymer ?
#
loop_
_entity_poly.entity_id
_entity_poly.type
_entity_poly.pdbx_seq_one_letter_code
_entity_poly.pdbx_strand_id
1 'polypeptide(L)'
;MADLLLPNLLTGNCSDRVCVRVSRFWNFYDTNNETKLLHADMVLIDEEGNSIHAQVYPPADELFKNRVKEGGVYTFSYFRVRASNIYYKPIKNDQMLVLTKWTKVEEVLVVPPAFPMYAYSIASQ
;
A
#
# COMPACT_ATOMS: atom_id res chain seq x y z
N MET A 1 5.01 15.13 13.48
CA MET A 1 5.20 13.71 13.82
C MET A 1 5.91 13.11 12.61
N ALA A 2 7.08 12.53 12.77
CA ALA A 2 7.88 12.03 11.65
C ALA A 2 7.17 10.84 10.98
N ASP A 3 7.36 10.68 9.68
CA ASP A 3 6.86 9.51 8.96
C ASP A 3 7.71 8.29 9.33
N LEU A 4 7.06 7.16 9.56
CA LEU A 4 7.69 5.89 9.93
C LEU A 4 8.01 5.08 8.66
N LEU A 5 9.12 4.37 8.69
CA LEU A 5 9.48 3.41 7.64
C LEU A 5 8.63 2.13 7.74
N LEU A 6 8.36 1.50 6.60
CA LEU A 6 7.56 0.28 6.53
C LEU A 6 8.04 -0.88 7.42
N PRO A 7 9.35 -1.20 7.50
CA PRO A 7 9.82 -2.31 8.35
C PRO A 7 9.58 -2.08 9.85
N ASN A 8 9.37 -0.84 10.29
CA ASN A 8 9.18 -0.51 11.70
C ASN A 8 7.71 -0.58 12.13
N LEU A 9 6.81 -1.00 11.25
CA LEU A 9 5.39 -1.11 11.53
C LEU A 9 5.06 -2.28 12.46
N LEU A 10 4.34 -1.97 13.54
CA LEU A 10 3.84 -2.96 14.48
C LEU A 10 2.52 -3.56 13.98
N THR A 11 2.36 -4.87 14.19
CA THR A 11 1.12 -5.58 13.84
C THR A 11 -0.04 -5.10 14.71
N GLY A 12 -1.19 -4.80 14.10
CA GLY A 12 -2.37 -4.29 14.79
C GLY A 12 -2.96 -3.05 14.14
N ASN A 13 -3.77 -2.32 14.90
CA ASN A 13 -4.28 -1.02 14.45
C ASN A 13 -3.19 0.02 14.69
N CYS A 14 -2.82 0.75 13.64
CA CYS A 14 -1.70 1.67 13.64
C CYS A 14 -2.21 3.08 13.31
N SER A 15 -1.88 4.05 14.15
CA SER A 15 -2.14 5.48 13.90
C SER A 15 -0.93 6.21 13.32
N ASP A 16 0.16 5.49 13.06
CA ASP A 16 1.39 6.06 12.54
C ASP A 16 1.19 6.57 11.11
N ARG A 17 2.07 7.48 10.69
CA ARG A 17 2.11 8.03 9.35
C ARG A 17 3.22 7.32 8.58
N VAL A 18 2.94 6.91 7.34
CA VAL A 18 3.96 6.36 6.44
C VAL A 18 3.91 7.13 5.13
N CYS A 19 5.08 7.61 4.67
CA CYS A 19 5.22 8.25 3.37
C CYS A 19 5.63 7.19 2.34
N VAL A 20 4.76 6.93 1.37
CA VAL A 20 4.92 5.83 0.43
C VAL A 20 4.54 6.22 -0.99
N ARG A 21 5.24 5.65 -1.96
CA ARG A 21 4.86 5.65 -3.38
C ARG A 21 3.95 4.47 -3.68
N VAL A 22 2.86 4.74 -4.38
CA VAL A 22 1.98 3.68 -4.89
C VAL A 22 2.57 3.18 -6.20
N SER A 23 3.34 2.10 -6.13
CA SER A 23 4.06 1.54 -7.27
C SER A 23 3.13 0.83 -8.25
N ARG A 24 2.11 0.14 -7.73
CA ARG A 24 1.08 -0.56 -8.51
C ARG A 24 -0.26 -0.48 -7.80
N PHE A 25 -1.34 -0.40 -8.58
CA PHE A 25 -2.71 -0.44 -8.08
C PHE A 25 -3.59 -1.27 -9.02
N TRP A 26 -4.28 -2.29 -8.49
CA TRP A 26 -5.14 -3.14 -9.31
C TRP A 26 -6.39 -3.58 -8.54
N ASN A 27 -7.43 -3.93 -9.30
CA ASN A 27 -8.72 -4.39 -8.79
C ASN A 27 -8.85 -5.90 -9.00
N PHE A 28 -9.29 -6.61 -7.96
CA PHE A 28 -9.57 -8.03 -7.98
C PHE A 28 -11.08 -8.29 -7.99
N TYR A 29 -11.60 -8.78 -9.13
CA TYR A 29 -13.02 -9.07 -9.33
C TYR A 29 -13.34 -10.55 -9.13
N ASP A 30 -14.60 -10.86 -8.84
CA ASP A 30 -15.11 -12.23 -8.74
C ASP A 30 -15.06 -12.91 -10.12
N THR A 31 -14.48 -14.11 -10.19
CA THR A 31 -14.36 -14.87 -11.46
C THR A 31 -15.71 -15.25 -12.04
N ASN A 32 -16.76 -15.34 -11.21
CA ASN A 32 -18.11 -15.67 -11.65
C ASN A 32 -18.96 -14.42 -11.94
N ASN A 33 -18.50 -13.24 -11.53
CA ASN A 33 -19.21 -11.99 -11.73
C ASN A 33 -18.24 -10.80 -11.83
N GLU A 34 -17.95 -10.41 -13.06
CA GLU A 34 -17.01 -9.33 -13.41
C GLU A 34 -17.41 -7.95 -12.86
N THR A 35 -18.67 -7.77 -12.45
CA THR A 35 -19.14 -6.50 -11.85
C THR A 35 -18.89 -6.43 -10.34
N LYS A 36 -18.58 -7.56 -9.70
CA LYS A 36 -18.39 -7.66 -8.26
C LYS A 36 -16.91 -7.55 -7.91
N LEU A 37 -16.50 -6.36 -7.49
CA LEU A 37 -15.18 -6.15 -6.90
C LEU A 37 -15.09 -6.90 -5.55
N LEU A 38 -14.06 -7.72 -5.36
CA LEU A 38 -13.79 -8.41 -4.10
C LEU A 38 -12.87 -7.56 -3.21
N HIS A 39 -11.78 -7.06 -3.79
CA HIS A 39 -10.83 -6.15 -3.14
C HIS A 39 -10.01 -5.41 -4.20
N ALA A 40 -9.39 -4.30 -3.82
CA ALA A 40 -8.32 -3.69 -4.59
C ALA A 40 -7.01 -3.83 -3.80
N ASP A 41 -5.95 -4.10 -4.52
CA ASP A 41 -4.61 -4.30 -3.97
C ASP A 41 -3.70 -3.20 -4.48
N MET A 42 -2.67 -2.90 -3.69
CA MET A 42 -1.62 -1.98 -4.06
C MET A 42 -0.27 -2.41 -3.52
N VAL A 43 0.77 -2.00 -4.22
CA VAL A 43 2.15 -2.09 -3.76
C VAL A 43 2.62 -0.71 -3.35
N LEU A 44 3.04 -0.60 -2.09
CA LEU A 44 3.55 0.62 -1.50
C LEU A 44 5.06 0.50 -1.32
N ILE A 45 5.80 1.58 -1.57
CA ILE A 45 7.25 1.66 -1.44
C ILE A 45 7.60 2.87 -0.57
N ASP A 46 8.43 2.71 0.46
CA ASP A 46 8.92 3.84 1.25
C ASP A 46 10.18 4.49 0.67
N GLU A 47 10.72 5.50 1.36
CA GLU A 47 11.90 6.25 0.91
C GLU A 47 13.18 5.40 0.84
N GLU A 48 13.27 4.32 1.62
CA GLU A 48 14.42 3.41 1.63
C GLU A 48 14.26 2.26 0.62
N GLY A 49 13.13 2.18 -0.08
CA GLY A 49 12.85 1.15 -1.06
C GLY A 49 12.28 -0.14 -0.47
N ASN A 50 11.91 -0.13 0.83
CA ASN A 50 11.13 -1.22 1.39
C ASN A 50 9.76 -1.22 0.75
N SER A 51 9.19 -2.40 0.54
CA SER A 51 7.90 -2.53 -0.10
C SER A 51 6.94 -3.37 0.71
N ILE A 52 5.68 -2.94 0.77
CA ILE A 52 4.62 -3.63 1.49
C ILE A 52 3.39 -3.77 0.60
N HIS A 53 2.70 -4.89 0.76
CA HIS A 53 1.42 -5.14 0.13
C HIS A 53 0.31 -4.47 0.93
N ALA A 54 -0.62 -3.78 0.27
CA ALA A 54 -1.78 -3.19 0.93
C ALA A 54 -3.07 -3.57 0.22
N GLN A 55 -4.12 -3.82 1.00
CA GLN A 55 -5.43 -4.24 0.54
C GLN A 55 -6.53 -3.30 1.02
N VAL A 56 -7.51 -3.06 0.15
CA VAL A 56 -8.75 -2.37 0.48
C VAL A 56 -9.94 -3.18 0.00
N TYR A 57 -10.95 -3.31 0.86
CA TYR A 57 -12.19 -4.01 0.56
C TYR A 57 -13.33 -3.02 0.32
N PRO A 58 -14.31 -3.35 -0.54
CA PRO A 58 -15.51 -2.54 -0.67
C PRO A 58 -16.27 -2.40 0.66
N PRO A 59 -16.89 -1.23 0.91
CA PRO A 59 -17.00 -0.05 0.04
C PRO A 59 -15.86 0.97 0.23
N ALA A 60 -14.79 0.63 0.97
CA ALA A 60 -13.74 1.60 1.28
C ALA A 60 -12.89 1.95 0.05
N ASP A 61 -12.84 1.10 -0.96
CA ASP A 61 -12.07 1.25 -2.20
C ASP A 61 -12.44 2.52 -2.98
N GLU A 62 -13.71 2.94 -2.94
CA GLU A 62 -14.19 4.15 -3.62
C GLU A 62 -13.47 5.43 -3.16
N LEU A 63 -13.06 5.48 -1.89
CA LEU A 63 -12.30 6.60 -1.33
C LEU A 63 -10.88 6.67 -1.90
N PHE A 64 -10.27 5.53 -2.17
CA PHE A 64 -8.89 5.44 -2.67
C PHE A 64 -8.85 5.59 -4.19
N LYS A 65 -9.85 5.05 -4.91
CA LYS A 65 -9.92 5.12 -6.38
C LYS A 65 -9.85 6.55 -6.92
N ASN A 66 -10.43 7.51 -6.20
CA ASN A 66 -10.43 8.92 -6.59
C ASN A 66 -9.22 9.72 -6.08
N ARG A 67 -8.54 9.23 -5.04
CA ARG A 67 -7.46 9.96 -4.34
C ARG A 67 -6.07 9.44 -4.63
N VAL A 68 -5.95 8.16 -5.00
CA VAL A 68 -4.70 7.46 -5.21
C VAL A 68 -4.53 7.17 -6.70
N LYS A 69 -3.35 7.50 -7.22
CA LYS A 69 -2.92 7.17 -8.57
C LYS A 69 -1.60 6.41 -8.52
N GLU A 70 -1.44 5.46 -9.43
CA GLU A 70 -0.19 4.75 -9.62
C GLU A 70 0.93 5.74 -9.97
N GLY A 71 2.11 5.54 -9.38
CA GLY A 71 3.27 6.42 -9.44
C GLY A 71 3.26 7.60 -8.45
N GLY A 72 2.11 7.94 -7.85
CA GLY A 72 1.99 9.03 -6.89
C GLY A 72 2.60 8.70 -5.53
N VAL A 73 3.05 9.73 -4.81
CA VAL A 73 3.56 9.63 -3.43
C VAL A 73 2.53 10.21 -2.47
N TYR A 74 2.24 9.45 -1.43
CA TYR A 74 1.18 9.76 -0.49
C TYR A 74 1.63 9.48 0.94
N THR A 75 1.12 10.25 1.88
CA THR A 75 1.16 9.91 3.29
C THR A 75 -0.10 9.15 3.67
N PHE A 76 0.07 7.92 4.16
CA PHE A 76 -1.00 7.10 4.70
C PHE A 76 -0.97 7.17 6.24
N SER A 77 -2.15 7.22 6.86
CA SER A 77 -2.28 7.12 8.32
C SER A 77 -3.58 6.43 8.72
N TYR A 78 -3.67 5.92 9.95
CA TYR A 78 -4.85 5.21 10.48
C TYR A 78 -5.19 3.95 9.67
N PHE A 79 -4.21 3.06 9.51
CA PHE A 79 -4.36 1.79 8.79
C PHE A 79 -4.13 0.60 9.74
N ARG A 80 -4.38 -0.61 9.25
CA ARG A 80 -4.17 -1.82 10.04
C ARG A 80 -3.05 -2.66 9.42
N VAL A 81 -2.10 -3.09 10.23
CA VAL A 81 -1.01 -3.98 9.83
C VAL A 81 -1.38 -5.40 10.25
N ARG A 82 -1.27 -6.37 9.33
CA ARG A 82 -1.48 -7.80 9.61
C ARG A 82 -0.41 -8.64 8.94
N ALA A 83 -0.32 -9.92 9.31
CA ALA A 83 0.51 -10.87 8.59
C ALA A 83 0.03 -11.02 7.13
N SER A 84 0.98 -11.08 6.21
CA SER A 84 0.74 -11.26 4.77
C SER A 84 0.09 -12.61 4.49
N ASN A 85 -0.71 -12.67 3.42
CA ASN A 85 -1.36 -13.93 3.01
C ASN A 85 -0.31 -14.95 2.54
N ILE A 86 -0.51 -16.23 2.85
CA ILE A 86 0.42 -17.32 2.52
C ILE A 86 0.35 -17.77 1.05
N TYR A 87 -0.76 -17.51 0.35
CA TYR A 87 -1.00 -18.07 -1.01
C TYR A 87 -0.65 -17.11 -2.16
N TYR A 88 -0.91 -15.81 -2.02
CA TYR A 88 -0.63 -14.81 -3.05
C TYR A 88 0.16 -13.64 -2.45
N LYS A 89 1.47 -13.62 -2.75
CA LYS A 89 2.40 -12.57 -2.31
C LYS A 89 2.98 -11.87 -3.54
N PRO A 90 2.49 -10.67 -3.92
CA PRO A 90 3.14 -9.90 -4.98
C PRO A 90 4.57 -9.49 -4.61
N ILE A 91 4.88 -9.42 -3.31
CA ILE A 91 6.18 -9.09 -2.75
C ILE A 91 6.53 -10.08 -1.63
N LYS A 92 7.82 -10.41 -1.50
CA LYS A 92 8.37 -11.12 -0.33
C LYS A 92 8.37 -10.20 0.90
N ASN A 93 7.20 -9.99 1.49
CA ASN A 93 7.01 -9.35 2.79
C ASN A 93 6.05 -10.20 3.63
N ASP A 94 6.36 -10.34 4.92
CA ASP A 94 5.56 -11.10 5.89
C ASP A 94 4.45 -10.27 6.55
N GLN A 95 4.40 -8.97 6.26
CA GLN A 95 3.35 -8.06 6.67
C GLN A 95 2.59 -7.50 5.46
N MET A 96 1.35 -7.09 5.71
CA MET A 96 0.49 -6.39 4.77
C MET A 96 -0.32 -5.31 5.49
N LEU A 97 -0.68 -4.26 4.76
CA LEU A 97 -1.60 -3.24 5.23
C LEU A 97 -3.04 -3.59 4.81
N VAL A 98 -3.99 -3.29 5.68
CA VAL A 98 -5.41 -3.28 5.39
C VAL A 98 -5.88 -1.85 5.57
N LEU A 99 -6.26 -1.24 4.47
CA LEU A 99 -6.81 0.10 4.42
C LEU A 99 -8.31 0.03 4.72
N THR A 100 -8.77 0.99 5.50
CA THR A 100 -10.17 1.06 5.92
C THR A 100 -10.74 2.44 5.61
N LYS A 101 -12.04 2.63 5.81
CA LYS A 101 -12.67 3.95 5.70
C LYS A 101 -12.07 5.03 6.61
N TRP A 102 -11.34 4.62 7.65
CA TRP A 102 -10.69 5.54 8.59
C TRP A 102 -9.29 5.95 8.15
N THR A 103 -8.72 5.21 7.19
CA THR A 103 -7.39 5.49 6.68
C THR A 103 -7.41 6.80 5.93
N LYS A 104 -6.51 7.70 6.32
CA LYS A 104 -6.34 8.99 5.66
C LYS A 104 -5.18 8.90 4.68
N VAL A 105 -5.39 9.51 3.52
CA VAL A 105 -4.42 9.59 2.43
C VAL A 105 -4.26 11.06 2.04
N GLU A 106 -3.03 11.55 2.11
CA GLU A 106 -2.65 12.91 1.74
C GLU A 106 -1.60 12.83 0.62
N GLU A 107 -1.83 13.49 -0.51
CA GLU A 107 -0.86 13.52 -1.61
C GLU A 107 0.33 14.41 -1.26
N VAL A 108 1.53 13.90 -1.50
CA VAL A 108 2.79 14.62 -1.27
C VAL A 108 3.22 15.28 -2.56
N LEU A 109 2.96 16.59 -2.68
CA LEU A 109 3.26 17.37 -3.89
C LEU A 109 4.75 17.66 -4.09
N VAL A 110 5.51 17.75 -2.98
CA VAL A 110 6.96 17.97 -3.00
C VAL A 110 7.64 16.67 -2.63
N VAL A 111 7.84 15.82 -3.62
CA VAL A 111 8.50 14.52 -3.43
C VAL A 111 10.00 14.74 -3.27
N PRO A 112 10.65 14.18 -2.23
CA PRO A 112 12.10 14.22 -2.11
C PRO A 112 12.76 13.59 -3.36
N PRO A 113 13.80 14.21 -3.94
CA PRO A 113 14.40 13.74 -5.19
C PRO A 113 15.02 12.32 -5.10
N ALA A 114 15.26 11.82 -3.89
CA ALA A 114 15.80 10.47 -3.64
C ALA A 114 14.73 9.38 -3.48
N PHE A 115 13.43 9.69 -3.58
CA PHE A 115 12.37 8.72 -3.31
C PHE A 115 12.29 7.67 -4.44
N PRO A 116 12.48 6.37 -4.15
CA PRO A 116 12.60 5.32 -5.16
C PRO A 116 11.30 5.13 -5.94
N MET A 117 11.45 4.87 -7.25
CA MET A 117 10.32 4.73 -8.18
C MET A 117 9.80 3.30 -8.29
N TYR A 118 10.69 2.33 -8.15
CA TYR A 118 10.39 0.91 -8.31
C TYR A 118 11.13 0.11 -7.25
N ALA A 119 10.47 -0.92 -6.72
CA ALA A 119 11.10 -1.93 -5.89
C ALA A 119 11.43 -3.11 -6.79
N TYR A 120 12.72 -3.36 -7.03
CA TYR A 120 13.20 -4.52 -7.78
C TYR A 120 14.38 -5.15 -7.06
N SER A 121 14.46 -6.48 -7.08
CA SER A 121 15.64 -7.24 -6.68
C SER A 121 16.23 -7.88 -7.94
N ILE A 122 17.35 -7.34 -8.44
CA ILE A 122 18.13 -8.02 -9.48
C ILE A 122 18.96 -9.10 -8.78
N ALA A 123 18.72 -10.36 -9.15
CA ALA A 123 19.62 -11.45 -8.79
C ALA A 123 20.85 -11.36 -9.72
N SER A 124 22.01 -11.01 -9.18
CA SER A 124 23.28 -11.29 -9.86
C SER A 124 23.51 -12.80 -9.84
N GLN A 125 23.83 -13.38 -11.00
CA GLN A 125 24.43 -14.71 -11.07
C GLN A 125 25.86 -14.68 -10.53
#